data_AF-A0A420DEH8-F1
#
_entry.id   AF-A0A420DEH8-F1
#
_cell.length_a   1.000
_cell.length_b   1.000
_cell.length_c   1.000
_cell.angle_alpha   90.00
_cell.angle_beta   90.00
_cell.angle_gamma   90.00
#
_symmetry.space_group_name_H-M   'P 1'
#
loop_
_entity.id
_entity.type
_entity.pdbx_description
1 polymer ?
#
loop_
_entity_poly.entity_id
_entity_poly.type
_entity_poly.pdbx_seq_one_letter_code
_entity_poly.pdbx_strand_id
1 'polypeptide(L)'
;MKKISIFIVLFLLSTNIFGQTEELNKLFDKYQDTEGVTSIKIAKPMFKLLNNLKIDDEELGKIQPLLGKVNGLKMLVLEKSAKSDNPLVDEKKIEKEIANSLKNMKYEELVTVNNRDAKIKFMAQDITSNVMDNLILNIMSEDSSVLMMLDGKISMEDVNNLMQETKNVSSLNPVSTIKSDKTNVGSVRDVPAFNGIETSSGVDVEFSQSPKQSVVVKVEPEKQQYVITEVENGVLKIFVRNKGVKNLNFNSLKVIVSGPKLSRLVTKSGSSFKAVTPVNETNFAASCTSGSQVSGDFKISTNTALEVSSGVNVKMNLETKSLALEASSGSSIKLAGKADSGVYSASSGSSISANDFVTKSAVVDASSGANVKINTTESLTASASSASSIQYRGNPSKVSKSAQEVTGASITSIN
;
A
#
# COMPACT_ATOMS: atom_id res chain seq x y z
N MET A 1 -22.16 -25.67 -68.08
CA MET A 1 -22.53 -25.36 -66.69
C MET A 1 -21.76 -26.28 -65.72
N LYS A 2 -20.47 -26.00 -65.42
CA LYS A 2 -19.67 -26.81 -64.45
C LYS A 2 -18.63 -26.02 -63.65
N LYS A 3 -18.54 -24.69 -63.78
CA LYS A 3 -17.52 -23.88 -63.09
C LYS A 3 -18.03 -23.02 -61.92
N ILE A 4 -19.32 -23.10 -61.57
CA ILE A 4 -19.93 -22.29 -60.50
C ILE A 4 -20.02 -23.06 -59.16
N SER A 5 -19.80 -24.37 -59.15
CA SER A 5 -19.98 -25.18 -57.92
C SER A 5 -18.78 -25.20 -56.97
N ILE A 6 -17.60 -24.70 -57.38
CA ILE A 6 -16.37 -24.72 -56.55
C ILE A 6 -16.22 -23.47 -55.67
N PHE A 7 -16.85 -22.35 -56.03
CA PHE A 7 -16.76 -21.12 -55.24
C PHE A 7 -17.71 -21.10 -54.02
N ILE A 8 -18.79 -21.89 -54.04
CA ILE A 8 -19.74 -21.99 -52.91
C ILE A 8 -19.24 -22.93 -51.80
N VAL A 9 -18.41 -23.92 -52.13
CA VAL A 9 -17.82 -24.83 -51.12
C VAL A 9 -16.65 -24.16 -50.38
N LEU A 10 -15.95 -23.21 -51.00
CA LEU A 10 -14.86 -22.47 -50.34
C LEU A 10 -15.35 -21.35 -49.41
N PHE A 11 -16.60 -20.88 -49.58
CA PHE A 11 -17.19 -19.85 -48.72
C PHE A 11 -17.83 -20.41 -47.43
N LEU A 12 -17.96 -21.74 -47.31
CA LEU A 12 -18.53 -22.40 -46.13
C LEU A 12 -17.48 -22.86 -45.11
N LEU A 13 -16.18 -22.61 -45.34
CA LEU A 13 -15.11 -23.00 -44.42
C LEU A 13 -14.62 -21.86 -43.51
N SER A 14 -15.02 -20.61 -43.76
CA SER A 14 -14.56 -19.44 -42.98
C SER A 14 -15.47 -19.02 -41.82
N THR A 15 -16.66 -19.62 -41.66
CA THR A 15 -17.61 -19.21 -40.60
C THR A 15 -17.32 -19.81 -39.22
N ASN A 16 -16.31 -20.68 -39.09
CA ASN A 16 -15.95 -21.25 -37.78
C ASN A 16 -15.09 -20.31 -36.92
N ILE A 17 -14.47 -19.29 -37.52
CA ILE A 17 -13.44 -18.47 -36.86
C ILE A 17 -14.06 -17.38 -35.97
N PHE A 18 -15.23 -16.84 -36.35
CA PHE A 18 -15.94 -15.82 -35.55
C PHE A 18 -16.75 -16.42 -34.38
N GLY A 19 -17.13 -17.70 -34.46
CA GLY A 19 -17.96 -18.35 -33.44
C GLY A 19 -17.25 -18.63 -32.11
N GLN A 20 -15.94 -18.88 -32.14
CA GLN A 20 -15.18 -19.28 -30.94
C GLN A 20 -15.04 -18.15 -29.92
N THR A 21 -14.73 -16.92 -30.34
CA THR A 21 -14.67 -15.76 -29.44
C THR A 21 -16.04 -15.46 -28.84
N GLU A 22 -17.11 -15.63 -29.62
CA GLU A 22 -18.48 -15.40 -29.16
C GLU A 22 -18.93 -16.45 -28.14
N GLU A 23 -18.58 -17.72 -28.34
CA GLU A 23 -18.86 -18.79 -27.38
C GLU A 23 -18.09 -18.61 -26.07
N LEU A 24 -16.81 -18.20 -26.12
CA LEU A 24 -16.03 -17.93 -24.91
C LEU A 24 -16.58 -16.71 -24.16
N ASN A 25 -16.96 -15.66 -24.89
CA ASN A 25 -17.64 -14.52 -24.28
C ASN A 25 -18.97 -14.90 -23.63
N LYS A 26 -19.77 -15.75 -24.27
CA LYS A 26 -21.00 -16.31 -23.69
C LYS A 26 -20.72 -17.12 -22.43
N LEU A 27 -19.60 -17.85 -22.38
CA LEU A 27 -19.18 -18.59 -21.18
C LEU A 27 -18.90 -17.63 -20.01
N PHE A 28 -18.13 -16.56 -20.27
CA PHE A 28 -17.88 -15.53 -19.27
C PHE A 28 -19.18 -14.85 -18.81
N ASP A 29 -20.03 -14.47 -19.77
CA ASP A 29 -21.26 -13.74 -19.47
C ASP A 29 -22.30 -14.63 -18.74
N LYS A 30 -22.28 -15.95 -18.99
CA LYS A 30 -23.13 -16.94 -18.28
C LYS A 30 -22.77 -17.05 -16.79
N TYR A 31 -21.48 -17.01 -16.46
CA TYR A 31 -21.00 -17.27 -15.11
C TYR A 31 -20.61 -16.04 -14.31
N GLN A 32 -20.61 -14.85 -14.92
CA GLN A 32 -20.19 -13.61 -14.24
C GLN A 32 -21.03 -13.26 -13.00
N ASP A 33 -22.31 -13.63 -12.98
CA ASP A 33 -23.25 -13.36 -11.89
C ASP A 33 -23.62 -14.62 -11.08
N THR A 34 -22.86 -15.71 -11.25
CA THR A 34 -23.13 -16.97 -10.54
C THR A 34 -22.56 -16.94 -9.13
N GLU A 35 -23.36 -17.34 -8.13
CA GLU A 35 -22.92 -17.47 -6.75
C GLU A 35 -21.73 -18.46 -6.64
N GLY A 36 -20.69 -18.09 -5.90
CA GLY A 36 -19.44 -18.87 -5.81
C GLY A 36 -18.43 -18.62 -6.95
N VAL A 37 -18.75 -17.74 -7.91
CA VAL A 37 -17.84 -17.34 -8.98
C VAL A 37 -17.44 -15.88 -8.80
N THR A 38 -16.13 -15.61 -8.71
CA THR A 38 -15.60 -14.24 -8.80
C THR A 38 -15.32 -13.91 -10.26
N SER A 39 -15.93 -12.84 -10.77
CA SER A 39 -15.72 -12.35 -12.13
C SER A 39 -14.98 -11.01 -12.15
N ILE A 40 -13.95 -10.90 -12.99
CA ILE A 40 -13.22 -9.64 -13.23
C ILE A 40 -13.31 -9.32 -14.71
N LYS A 41 -13.73 -8.10 -15.05
CA LYS A 41 -13.80 -7.59 -16.42
C LYS A 41 -13.14 -6.22 -16.51
N ILE A 42 -12.05 -6.14 -17.27
CA ILE A 42 -11.33 -4.91 -17.58
C ILE A 42 -11.52 -4.61 -19.06
N ALA A 43 -12.09 -3.45 -19.37
CA ALA A 43 -12.39 -3.05 -20.74
C ALA A 43 -11.27 -2.19 -21.37
N LYS A 44 -11.27 -2.10 -22.70
CA LYS A 44 -10.31 -1.33 -23.52
C LYS A 44 -10.00 0.08 -23.02
N PRO A 45 -10.98 0.90 -22.58
CA PRO A 45 -10.69 2.24 -22.07
C PRO A 45 -9.74 2.24 -20.87
N MET A 46 -9.82 1.22 -20.01
CA MET A 46 -8.95 1.08 -18.85
C MET A 46 -7.52 0.73 -19.29
N PHE A 47 -7.35 -0.17 -20.26
CA PHE A 47 -6.04 -0.48 -20.84
C PHE A 47 -5.41 0.73 -21.53
N LYS A 48 -6.19 1.54 -22.25
CA LYS A 48 -5.74 2.81 -22.82
C LYS A 48 -5.31 3.81 -21.75
N LEU A 49 -6.05 3.89 -20.64
CA LEU A 49 -5.68 4.73 -19.51
C LEU A 49 -4.33 4.27 -18.93
N LEU A 50 -4.19 2.97 -18.64
CA LEU A 50 -2.96 2.38 -18.09
C LEU A 50 -1.75 2.58 -19.02
N ASN A 51 -1.92 2.42 -20.34
CA ASN A 51 -0.86 2.65 -21.31
C ASN A 51 -0.38 4.12 -21.36
N ASN A 52 -1.26 5.07 -21.04
CA ASN A 52 -0.97 6.50 -21.05
C ASN A 52 -0.45 7.03 -19.71
N LEU A 53 -0.47 6.21 -18.65
CA LEU A 53 0.18 6.56 -17.38
C LEU A 53 1.68 6.41 -17.58
N LYS A 54 2.41 7.53 -17.52
CA LYS A 54 3.87 7.49 -17.39
C LYS A 54 4.20 6.97 -16.01
N ILE A 55 4.61 5.72 -15.93
CA ILE A 55 5.05 5.09 -14.69
C ILE A 55 6.57 4.90 -14.85
N ASP A 56 7.35 5.64 -14.04
CA ASP A 56 8.81 5.51 -13.97
C ASP A 56 9.16 4.24 -13.18
N ASP A 57 8.89 3.09 -13.77
CA ASP A 57 9.22 1.78 -13.22
C ASP A 57 9.78 0.90 -14.35
N GLU A 58 11.01 0.43 -14.13
CA GLU A 58 11.83 -0.33 -15.08
C GLU A 58 11.22 -1.71 -15.41
N GLU A 59 10.39 -2.26 -14.52
CA GLU A 59 9.64 -3.50 -14.73
C GLU A 59 8.36 -3.25 -15.54
N LEU A 60 7.67 -2.15 -15.26
CA LEU A 60 6.40 -1.81 -15.91
C LEU A 60 6.59 -1.33 -17.36
N GLY A 61 7.75 -0.74 -17.66
CA GLY A 61 8.16 -0.41 -19.03
C GLY A 61 8.20 -1.64 -19.98
N LYS A 62 8.40 -2.85 -19.44
CA LYS A 62 8.46 -4.09 -20.22
C LYS A 62 7.07 -4.66 -20.56
N ILE A 63 6.05 -4.37 -19.75
CA ILE A 63 4.66 -4.80 -20.01
C ILE A 63 3.85 -3.73 -20.75
N GLN A 64 4.34 -2.48 -20.81
CA GLN A 64 3.70 -1.39 -21.56
C GLN A 64 3.40 -1.72 -23.04
N PRO A 65 4.28 -2.42 -23.80
CA PRO A 65 3.97 -2.85 -25.16
C PRO A 65 2.75 -3.77 -25.27
N LEU A 66 2.44 -4.51 -24.21
CA LEU A 66 1.26 -5.38 -24.13
C LEU A 66 -0.01 -4.58 -23.83
N LEU A 67 0.07 -3.58 -22.93
CA LEU A 67 -1.09 -2.76 -22.55
C LEU A 67 -1.72 -2.03 -23.75
N GLY A 68 -0.91 -1.64 -24.74
CA GLY A 68 -1.39 -1.04 -25.98
C GLY A 68 -2.08 -2.03 -26.95
N LYS A 69 -1.80 -3.33 -26.82
CA LYS A 69 -2.28 -4.40 -27.71
C LYS A 69 -3.49 -5.16 -27.15
N VAL A 70 -3.80 -4.94 -25.88
CA VAL A 70 -4.93 -5.56 -25.17
C VAL A 70 -6.19 -4.71 -25.31
N ASN A 71 -7.26 -5.32 -25.79
CA ASN A 71 -8.61 -4.76 -25.82
C ASN A 71 -9.38 -5.03 -24.54
N GLY A 72 -9.06 -6.08 -23.78
CA GLY A 72 -9.76 -6.38 -22.54
C GLY A 72 -9.19 -7.57 -21.80
N LEU A 73 -9.61 -7.72 -20.55
CA LEU A 73 -9.33 -8.89 -19.73
C LEU A 73 -10.64 -9.36 -19.11
N LYS A 74 -10.93 -10.65 -19.22
CA LYS A 74 -12.00 -11.32 -18.50
C LYS A 74 -11.40 -12.43 -17.65
N MET A 75 -11.83 -12.58 -16.41
CA MET A 75 -11.39 -13.65 -15.52
C MET A 75 -12.58 -14.19 -14.73
N LEU A 76 -12.65 -15.51 -14.61
CA LEU A 76 -13.51 -16.24 -13.67
C LEU A 76 -12.62 -16.98 -12.69
N VAL A 77 -12.92 -16.86 -11.40
CA VAL A 77 -12.31 -17.65 -10.34
C VAL A 77 -13.42 -18.41 -9.63
N LEU A 78 -13.32 -19.73 -9.64
CA LEU A 78 -14.22 -20.63 -8.95
C LEU A 78 -13.48 -21.18 -7.74
N GLU A 79 -14.00 -20.93 -6.54
CA GLU A 79 -13.48 -21.52 -5.31
C GLU A 79 -14.17 -22.88 -5.08
N LYS A 80 -13.39 -23.91 -4.74
CA LYS A 80 -13.89 -25.26 -4.47
C LYS A 80 -14.06 -25.40 -2.95
N SER A 81 -15.27 -25.27 -2.43
CA SER A 81 -15.50 -25.37 -0.99
C SER A 81 -15.54 -26.82 -0.50
N ALA A 82 -14.87 -27.12 0.62
CA ALA A 82 -14.97 -28.42 1.29
C ALA A 82 -16.29 -28.62 2.07
N LYS A 83 -17.09 -27.55 2.25
CA LYS A 83 -18.40 -27.57 2.90
C LYS A 83 -19.26 -26.43 2.36
N SER A 84 -20.10 -26.69 1.36
CA SER A 84 -21.19 -25.78 1.01
C SER A 84 -22.47 -26.28 1.70
N ASP A 85 -23.02 -25.47 2.62
CA ASP A 85 -24.36 -25.67 3.19
C ASP A 85 -25.48 -25.24 2.22
N ASN A 86 -25.14 -24.99 0.94
CA ASN A 86 -26.07 -24.54 -0.10
C ASN A 86 -26.08 -25.58 -1.25
N PRO A 87 -27.08 -26.48 -1.33
CA PRO A 87 -27.11 -27.60 -2.30
C PRO A 87 -27.39 -27.19 -3.75
N LEU A 88 -27.35 -25.89 -4.07
CA LEU A 88 -27.81 -25.34 -5.35
C LEU A 88 -26.68 -25.01 -6.34
N VAL A 89 -25.41 -24.97 -5.91
CA VAL A 89 -24.26 -24.69 -6.80
C VAL A 89 -23.37 -25.92 -6.87
N ASP A 90 -23.48 -26.66 -7.97
CA ASP A 90 -22.57 -27.78 -8.28
C ASP A 90 -21.31 -27.22 -8.95
N GLU A 91 -20.34 -26.81 -8.13
CA GLU A 91 -19.03 -26.27 -8.57
C GLU A 91 -18.32 -27.21 -9.56
N LYS A 92 -18.45 -28.54 -9.36
CA LYS A 92 -17.89 -29.56 -10.26
C LYS A 92 -18.57 -29.58 -11.62
N LYS A 93 -19.87 -29.28 -11.67
CA LYS A 93 -20.62 -29.14 -12.93
C LYS A 93 -20.14 -27.91 -13.70
N ILE A 94 -19.98 -26.76 -13.04
CA ILE A 94 -19.50 -25.53 -13.69
C ILE A 94 -18.09 -25.75 -14.27
N GLU A 95 -17.19 -26.34 -13.48
CA GLU A 95 -15.84 -26.67 -13.94
C GLU A 95 -15.85 -27.60 -15.16
N LYS A 96 -16.68 -28.65 -15.13
CA LYS A 96 -16.82 -29.58 -16.26
C LYS A 96 -17.40 -28.90 -17.50
N GLU A 97 -18.37 -28.00 -17.33
CA GLU A 97 -18.94 -27.23 -18.44
C GLU A 97 -17.91 -26.26 -19.05
N ILE A 98 -17.11 -25.58 -18.23
CA ILE A 98 -16.00 -24.73 -18.69
C ILE A 98 -14.98 -25.57 -19.46
N ALA A 99 -14.52 -26.68 -18.88
CA ALA A 99 -13.52 -27.56 -19.52
C ALA A 99 -14.02 -28.15 -20.84
N ASN A 100 -15.30 -28.56 -20.91
CA ASN A 100 -15.91 -29.06 -22.14
C ASN A 100 -16.04 -27.96 -23.19
N SER A 101 -16.45 -26.75 -22.79
CA SER A 101 -16.58 -25.61 -23.69
C SER A 101 -15.23 -25.25 -24.32
N LEU A 102 -14.19 -25.15 -23.49
CA LEU A 102 -12.83 -24.88 -23.97
C LEU A 102 -12.30 -25.98 -24.90
N LYS A 103 -12.60 -27.25 -24.62
CA LYS A 103 -12.20 -28.38 -25.49
C LYS A 103 -12.86 -28.32 -26.87
N ASN A 104 -14.10 -27.83 -26.94
CA ASN A 104 -14.85 -27.75 -28.19
C ASN A 104 -14.45 -26.56 -29.08
N MET A 105 -13.88 -25.51 -28.48
CA MET A 105 -13.53 -24.25 -29.15
C MET A 105 -12.23 -24.29 -29.99
N LYS A 106 -11.56 -25.45 -30.17
CA LYS A 106 -10.35 -25.65 -31.00
C LYS A 106 -9.20 -24.65 -30.74
N TYR A 107 -8.92 -24.31 -29.49
CA TYR A 107 -7.75 -23.52 -29.13
C TYR A 107 -6.44 -24.28 -29.39
N GLU A 108 -5.38 -23.53 -29.75
CA GLU A 108 -4.02 -24.05 -29.81
C GLU A 108 -3.37 -23.99 -28.42
N GLU A 109 -2.96 -25.14 -27.88
CA GLU A 109 -2.23 -25.20 -26.61
C GLU A 109 -0.77 -24.76 -26.83
N LEU A 110 -0.38 -23.67 -26.18
CA LEU A 110 0.99 -23.14 -26.26
C LEU A 110 1.90 -23.82 -25.23
N VAL A 111 1.41 -23.89 -24.00
CA VAL A 111 2.17 -24.43 -22.86
C VAL A 111 1.18 -25.15 -21.94
N THR A 112 1.51 -26.39 -21.59
CA THR A 112 0.84 -27.12 -20.52
C THR A 112 1.85 -27.42 -19.42
N VAL A 113 1.54 -27.00 -18.19
CA VAL A 113 2.28 -27.37 -16.98
C VAL A 113 1.38 -28.26 -16.15
N ASN A 114 1.84 -29.46 -15.84
CA ASN A 114 1.12 -30.40 -15.01
C ASN A 114 1.99 -30.76 -13.81
N ASN A 115 1.56 -30.42 -12.61
CA ASN A 115 2.24 -30.77 -11.37
C ASN A 115 1.25 -31.48 -10.43
N ARG A 116 1.67 -31.79 -9.19
CA ARG A 116 0.82 -32.55 -8.26
C ARG A 116 -0.42 -31.78 -7.81
N ASP A 117 -0.34 -30.45 -7.73
CA ASP A 117 -1.37 -29.65 -7.08
C ASP A 117 -2.20 -28.80 -8.07
N ALA A 118 -1.77 -28.70 -9.33
CA ALA A 118 -2.53 -28.04 -10.38
C ALA A 118 -2.10 -28.41 -11.82
N LYS A 119 -3.02 -28.07 -12.73
CA LYS A 119 -2.82 -28.12 -14.17
C LYS A 119 -2.99 -26.71 -14.76
N ILE A 120 -1.93 -26.17 -15.35
CA ILE A 120 -1.91 -24.89 -16.05
C ILE A 120 -1.91 -25.14 -17.55
N LYS A 121 -2.75 -24.42 -18.29
CA LYS A 121 -2.75 -24.37 -19.75
C LYS A 121 -2.75 -22.94 -20.24
N PHE A 122 -1.78 -22.60 -21.08
CA PHE A 122 -1.79 -21.41 -21.93
C PHE A 122 -2.26 -21.82 -23.31
N MET A 123 -3.24 -21.09 -23.84
CA MET A 123 -3.91 -21.40 -25.09
C MET A 123 -4.11 -20.11 -25.90
N ALA A 124 -4.16 -20.22 -27.22
CA ALA A 124 -4.50 -19.12 -28.13
C ALA A 124 -5.65 -19.52 -29.06
N GLN A 125 -6.49 -18.56 -29.45
CA GLN A 125 -7.62 -18.81 -30.35
C GLN A 125 -7.19 -19.05 -31.80
N ASP A 126 -6.21 -18.30 -32.27
CA ASP A 126 -5.63 -18.46 -33.60
C ASP A 126 -4.17 -18.00 -33.54
N ILE A 127 -3.32 -18.59 -34.39
CA ILE A 127 -1.92 -18.19 -34.55
C ILE A 127 -1.65 -17.97 -36.03
N THR A 128 -1.72 -16.70 -36.45
CA THR A 128 -1.39 -16.31 -37.83
C THR A 128 -0.14 -15.47 -37.84
N SER A 129 0.88 -15.91 -38.59
CA SER A 129 2.14 -15.16 -38.75
C SER A 129 2.79 -14.73 -37.42
N ASN A 130 2.83 -15.62 -36.43
CA ASN A 130 3.35 -15.38 -35.06
C ASN A 130 2.60 -14.32 -34.24
N VAL A 131 1.37 -13.98 -34.64
CA VAL A 131 0.43 -13.16 -33.86
C VAL A 131 -0.73 -14.05 -33.43
N MET A 132 -0.96 -14.06 -32.13
CA MET A 132 -2.04 -14.81 -31.49
C MET A 132 -3.23 -13.90 -31.24
N ASP A 133 -4.41 -14.35 -31.62
CA ASP A 133 -5.67 -13.74 -31.18
C ASP A 133 -6.08 -14.37 -29.86
N ASN A 134 -6.32 -13.52 -28.86
CA ASN A 134 -6.81 -13.86 -27.52
C ASN A 134 -5.97 -14.90 -26.78
N LEU A 135 -5.22 -14.47 -25.76
CA LEU A 135 -4.49 -15.39 -24.89
C LEU A 135 -5.41 -15.89 -23.77
N ILE A 136 -5.49 -17.20 -23.61
CA ILE A 136 -6.33 -17.85 -22.60
C ILE A 136 -5.43 -18.59 -21.63
N LEU A 137 -5.67 -18.37 -20.34
CA LEU A 137 -5.03 -19.07 -19.24
C LEU A 137 -6.10 -19.85 -18.48
N ASN A 138 -5.93 -21.17 -18.44
CA ASN A 138 -6.76 -22.06 -17.65
C ASN A 138 -5.92 -22.75 -16.58
N ILE A 139 -6.29 -22.57 -15.33
CA ILE A 139 -5.66 -23.18 -14.16
C ILE A 139 -6.72 -24.01 -13.44
N MET A 140 -6.44 -25.29 -13.21
CA MET A 140 -7.29 -26.17 -12.41
C MET A 140 -6.46 -26.72 -11.25
N SER A 141 -6.90 -26.52 -10.02
CA SER A 141 -6.30 -27.09 -8.81
C SER A 141 -7.36 -27.79 -7.94
N GLU A 142 -6.94 -28.36 -6.81
CA GLU A 142 -7.86 -28.95 -5.83
C GLU A 142 -8.74 -27.90 -5.13
N ASP A 143 -8.23 -26.69 -4.89
CA ASP A 143 -8.88 -25.62 -4.11
C ASP A 143 -9.68 -24.64 -4.96
N SER A 144 -9.29 -24.46 -6.23
CA SER A 144 -9.90 -23.46 -7.12
C SER A 144 -9.58 -23.72 -8.59
N SER A 145 -10.43 -23.17 -9.46
CA SER A 145 -10.22 -23.15 -10.90
C SER A 145 -10.28 -21.71 -11.41
N VAL A 146 -9.30 -21.30 -12.21
CA VAL A 146 -9.20 -19.96 -12.80
C VAL A 146 -9.24 -20.07 -14.30
N LEU A 147 -10.14 -19.30 -14.92
CA LEU A 147 -10.18 -19.09 -16.36
C LEU A 147 -9.99 -17.61 -16.64
N MET A 148 -8.92 -17.27 -17.34
CA MET A 148 -8.63 -15.91 -17.77
C MET A 148 -8.52 -15.85 -19.29
N MET A 149 -9.06 -14.77 -19.86
CA MET A 149 -8.93 -14.42 -21.27
C MET A 149 -8.41 -12.99 -21.35
N LEU A 150 -7.33 -12.81 -22.10
CA LEU A 150 -6.78 -11.53 -22.50
C LEU A 150 -7.14 -11.30 -23.96
N ASP A 151 -8.14 -10.45 -24.19
CA ASP A 151 -8.60 -10.07 -25.52
C ASP A 151 -7.58 -9.10 -26.13
N GLY A 152 -6.98 -9.49 -27.26
CA GLY A 152 -5.96 -8.71 -27.93
C GLY A 152 -5.19 -9.50 -28.97
N LYS A 153 -4.33 -8.78 -29.70
CA LYS A 153 -3.38 -9.35 -30.66
C LYS A 153 -2.00 -9.39 -30.03
N ILE A 154 -1.52 -10.57 -29.70
CA ILE A 154 -0.31 -10.75 -28.88
C ILE A 154 0.73 -11.49 -29.73
N SER A 155 1.93 -10.95 -29.86
CA SER A 155 2.99 -11.64 -30.61
C SER A 155 3.69 -12.72 -29.77
N MET A 156 4.44 -13.60 -30.43
CA MET A 156 5.26 -14.58 -29.70
C MET A 156 6.41 -13.92 -28.92
N GLU A 157 6.88 -12.75 -29.36
CA GLU A 157 7.87 -11.93 -28.64
C GLU A 157 7.26 -11.33 -27.36
N ASP A 158 6.02 -10.84 -27.45
CA ASP A 158 5.23 -10.34 -26.33
C ASP A 158 5.07 -11.42 -25.24
N VAL A 159 4.74 -12.66 -25.65
CA VAL A 159 4.65 -13.81 -24.74
C VAL A 159 6.02 -14.17 -24.17
N ASN A 160 7.07 -14.18 -24.99
CA ASN A 160 8.42 -14.48 -24.50
C ASN A 160 8.92 -13.43 -23.49
N ASN A 161 8.55 -12.15 -23.65
CA ASN A 161 8.85 -11.11 -22.67
C ASN A 161 8.08 -11.32 -21.35
N LEU A 162 6.81 -11.74 -21.43
CA LEU A 162 6.03 -12.16 -20.26
C LEU A 162 6.65 -13.40 -19.57
N MET A 163 7.17 -14.35 -20.34
CA MET A 163 7.78 -15.59 -19.83
C MET A 163 9.21 -15.40 -19.32
N GLN A 164 9.96 -14.39 -19.79
CA GLN A 164 11.32 -14.12 -19.29
C GLN A 164 11.33 -13.68 -17.82
N GLU A 165 10.27 -13.02 -17.36
CA GLU A 165 10.03 -12.76 -15.92
C GLU A 165 9.80 -14.07 -15.14
N THR A 166 9.31 -15.14 -15.80
CA THR A 166 9.05 -16.45 -15.16
C THR A 166 10.26 -17.38 -15.12
N LYS A 167 11.41 -17.04 -15.73
CA LYS A 167 12.62 -17.90 -15.68
C LYS A 167 13.29 -17.99 -14.30
N ASN A 168 12.85 -17.19 -13.33
CA ASN A 168 13.18 -17.34 -11.91
C ASN A 168 12.14 -18.16 -11.12
N VAL A 169 11.16 -18.79 -11.79
CA VAL A 169 10.01 -19.42 -11.13
C VAL A 169 9.95 -20.92 -11.42
N SER A 170 10.88 -21.66 -10.84
CA SER A 170 10.91 -23.14 -10.83
C SER A 170 9.90 -23.78 -9.87
N SER A 171 8.88 -23.06 -9.42
CA SER A 171 7.86 -23.60 -8.50
C SER A 171 6.55 -22.83 -8.64
N LEU A 172 5.86 -23.00 -9.77
CA LEU A 172 4.48 -22.55 -9.92
C LEU A 172 3.54 -23.71 -9.63
N ASN A 173 3.08 -23.77 -8.38
CA ASN A 173 1.70 -24.11 -8.12
C ASN A 173 0.87 -22.86 -8.42
N PRO A 174 0.07 -22.83 -9.49
CA PRO A 174 -0.70 -21.66 -9.89
C PRO A 174 -1.77 -21.25 -8.88
N VAL A 175 -2.07 -22.09 -7.88
CA VAL A 175 -2.93 -21.77 -6.74
C VAL A 175 -2.16 -21.45 -5.45
N SER A 176 -0.88 -21.83 -5.38
CA SER A 176 0.03 -21.17 -4.44
C SER A 176 0.37 -19.77 -4.95
N THR A 177 0.48 -19.46 -6.24
CA THR A 177 0.77 -18.08 -6.67
C THR A 177 -0.37 -17.10 -6.37
N ILE A 178 -1.61 -17.58 -6.18
CA ILE A 178 -2.73 -16.78 -5.65
C ILE A 178 -2.72 -16.72 -4.11
N LYS A 179 -2.05 -17.68 -3.42
CA LYS A 179 -1.88 -17.72 -1.95
C LYS A 179 -0.45 -17.38 -1.47
N SER A 180 0.51 -17.04 -2.34
CA SER A 180 1.94 -17.09 -2.03
C SER A 180 2.82 -16.11 -2.79
N ASP A 181 2.26 -15.32 -3.72
CA ASP A 181 2.79 -13.97 -3.84
C ASP A 181 2.15 -13.15 -2.72
N LYS A 182 2.99 -12.63 -1.82
CA LYS A 182 2.63 -11.54 -0.90
C LYS A 182 2.36 -10.24 -1.67
N THR A 183 1.67 -10.31 -2.81
CA THR A 183 1.00 -9.19 -3.41
C THR A 183 -0.17 -8.89 -2.49
N ASN A 184 0.08 -8.11 -1.45
CA ASN A 184 -0.96 -7.43 -0.70
C ASN A 184 -1.72 -6.54 -1.69
N VAL A 185 -2.69 -7.10 -2.41
CA VAL A 185 -3.61 -6.36 -3.26
C VAL A 185 -4.37 -5.47 -2.30
N GLY A 186 -3.98 -4.20 -2.27
CA GLY A 186 -4.48 -3.26 -1.30
C GLY A 186 -5.99 -3.09 -1.43
N SER A 187 -6.73 -3.24 -0.34
CA SER A 187 -8.16 -2.95 -0.31
C SER A 187 -8.35 -1.44 -0.19
N VAL A 188 -8.92 -0.83 -1.23
CA VAL A 188 -9.31 0.59 -1.19
C VAL A 188 -10.50 0.73 -0.25
N ARG A 189 -10.41 1.67 0.70
CA ARG A 189 -11.47 1.97 1.66
C ARG A 189 -12.17 3.26 1.25
N ASP A 190 -13.49 3.17 1.12
CA ASP A 190 -14.34 4.34 0.98
C ASP A 190 -14.55 4.95 2.37
N VAL A 191 -14.02 6.15 2.56
CA VAL A 191 -14.08 6.86 3.84
C VAL A 191 -14.40 8.34 3.59
N PRO A 192 -15.10 9.01 4.54
CA PRO A 192 -15.33 10.45 4.46
C PRO A 192 -14.04 11.27 4.38
N ALA A 193 -14.16 12.56 4.06
CA ALA A 193 -13.03 13.48 4.07
C ALA A 193 -12.43 13.62 5.48
N PHE A 194 -11.10 13.64 5.57
CA PHE A 194 -10.38 13.84 6.83
C PHE A 194 -9.23 14.84 6.66
N ASN A 195 -8.83 15.46 7.77
CA ASN A 195 -7.66 16.33 7.87
C ASN A 195 -6.74 15.94 9.03
N GLY A 196 -7.02 14.81 9.67
CA GLY A 196 -6.20 14.21 10.70
C GLY A 196 -6.18 12.68 10.59
N ILE A 197 -5.14 12.07 11.14
CA ILE A 197 -4.97 10.62 11.18
C ILE A 197 -4.73 10.19 12.63
N GLU A 198 -5.39 9.14 13.05
CA GLU A 198 -5.13 8.41 14.28
C GLU A 198 -4.83 6.94 13.93
N THR A 199 -3.65 6.45 14.32
CA THR A 199 -3.25 5.07 14.09
C THR A 199 -2.90 4.36 15.39
N SER A 200 -3.28 3.09 15.51
CA SER A 200 -2.96 2.27 16.68
C SER A 200 -2.77 0.79 16.35
N SER A 201 -2.53 -0.02 17.38
CA SER A 201 -2.51 -1.49 17.30
C SER A 201 -1.43 -2.04 16.36
N GLY A 202 -0.24 -1.43 16.35
CA GLY A 202 0.89 -1.88 15.52
C GLY A 202 0.72 -1.67 14.02
N VAL A 203 -0.27 -0.87 13.57
CA VAL A 203 -0.45 -0.55 12.15
C VAL A 203 0.68 0.34 11.65
N ASP A 204 1.24 0.00 10.48
CA ASP A 204 2.21 0.84 9.76
C ASP A 204 1.49 1.71 8.73
N VAL A 205 1.56 3.03 8.89
CA VAL A 205 0.88 4.01 8.02
C VAL A 205 1.90 4.79 7.20
N GLU A 206 1.74 4.76 5.89
CA GLU A 206 2.46 5.64 4.96
C GLU A 206 1.52 6.72 4.45
N PHE A 207 1.86 7.98 4.69
CA PHE A 207 1.08 9.13 4.24
C PHE A 207 1.78 9.88 3.10
N SER A 208 1.02 10.21 2.07
CA SER A 208 1.45 11.12 1.00
C SER A 208 0.45 12.25 0.81
N GLN A 209 0.92 13.51 0.88
CA GLN A 209 0.06 14.65 0.62
C GLN A 209 -0.23 14.74 -0.88
N SER A 210 -1.51 14.71 -1.26
CA SER A 210 -1.92 14.81 -2.66
C SER A 210 -3.34 15.38 -2.78
N PRO A 211 -3.71 15.99 -3.93
CA PRO A 211 -5.06 16.54 -4.11
C PRO A 211 -6.18 15.50 -3.98
N LYS A 212 -5.88 14.21 -4.22
CA LYS A 212 -6.85 13.12 -4.19
C LYS A 212 -6.72 12.30 -2.91
N GLN A 213 -7.80 12.25 -2.13
CA GLN A 213 -7.88 11.37 -0.98
C GLN A 213 -7.96 9.89 -1.41
N SER A 214 -7.22 9.02 -0.73
CA SER A 214 -7.28 7.57 -0.90
C SER A 214 -6.81 6.87 0.37
N VAL A 215 -7.45 5.77 0.75
CA VAL A 215 -7.02 4.90 1.85
C VAL A 215 -6.94 3.48 1.32
N VAL A 216 -5.77 2.86 1.42
CA VAL A 216 -5.52 1.52 0.89
C VAL A 216 -4.92 0.64 1.97
N VAL A 217 -5.63 -0.41 2.36
CA VAL A 217 -5.20 -1.36 3.38
C VAL A 217 -4.50 -2.55 2.71
N LYS A 218 -3.20 -2.69 2.96
CA LYS A 218 -2.35 -3.79 2.51
C LYS A 218 -2.11 -4.77 3.66
N VAL A 219 -2.87 -5.85 3.63
CA VAL A 219 -2.83 -6.95 4.60
C VAL A 219 -3.32 -8.22 3.91
N GLU A 220 -3.11 -9.38 4.54
CA GLU A 220 -3.61 -10.65 4.04
C GLU A 220 -5.14 -10.60 3.82
N PRO A 221 -5.68 -11.11 2.69
CA PRO A 221 -7.09 -10.97 2.32
C PRO A 221 -8.08 -11.35 3.43
N GLU A 222 -7.84 -12.47 4.12
CA GLU A 222 -8.67 -12.99 5.20
C GLU A 222 -8.65 -12.11 6.46
N LYS A 223 -7.62 -11.25 6.59
CA LYS A 223 -7.43 -10.36 7.74
C LYS A 223 -7.91 -8.93 7.49
N GLN A 224 -8.32 -8.60 6.27
CA GLN A 224 -8.89 -7.29 5.91
C GLN A 224 -10.05 -6.87 6.82
N GLN A 225 -10.85 -7.83 7.29
CA GLN A 225 -12.01 -7.61 8.15
C GLN A 225 -11.69 -7.17 9.59
N TYR A 226 -10.44 -7.31 10.02
CA TYR A 226 -9.98 -6.91 11.36
C TYR A 226 -9.37 -5.51 11.37
N VAL A 227 -9.03 -4.96 10.20
CA VAL A 227 -8.51 -3.60 10.06
C VAL A 227 -9.68 -2.65 9.88
N ILE A 228 -9.87 -1.76 10.84
CA ILE A 228 -10.93 -0.76 10.86
C ILE A 228 -10.38 0.56 10.33
N THR A 229 -11.13 1.20 9.43
CA THR A 229 -10.87 2.53 8.89
C THR A 229 -12.16 3.34 8.99
N GLU A 230 -12.25 4.24 9.95
CA GLU A 230 -13.44 5.05 10.19
C GLU A 230 -13.05 6.52 10.38
N VAL A 231 -13.88 7.45 9.94
CA VAL A 231 -13.63 8.88 10.11
C VAL A 231 -14.59 9.43 11.15
N GLU A 232 -14.03 9.97 12.23
CA GLU A 232 -14.78 10.63 13.29
C GLU A 232 -14.23 12.03 13.51
N ASN A 233 -15.10 13.05 13.47
CA ASN A 233 -14.74 14.46 13.65
C ASN A 233 -13.57 14.92 12.73
N GLY A 234 -13.56 14.45 11.49
CA GLY A 234 -12.52 14.78 10.50
C GLY A 234 -11.19 14.04 10.71
N VAL A 235 -11.14 13.04 11.59
CA VAL A 235 -9.94 12.24 11.89
C VAL A 235 -10.16 10.81 11.42
N LEU A 236 -9.31 10.34 10.51
CA LEU A 236 -9.28 8.94 10.07
C LEU A 236 -8.62 8.08 11.16
N LYS A 237 -9.41 7.22 11.78
CA LYS A 237 -8.97 6.21 12.75
C LYS A 237 -8.65 4.90 12.04
N ILE A 238 -7.44 4.39 12.26
CA ILE A 238 -6.91 3.17 11.67
C ILE A 238 -6.41 2.26 12.78
N PHE A 239 -7.06 1.13 12.99
CA PHE A 239 -6.70 0.21 14.07
C PHE A 239 -7.17 -1.22 13.81
N VAL A 240 -6.67 -2.15 14.61
CA VAL A 240 -7.10 -3.55 14.58
C VAL A 240 -8.18 -3.81 15.63
N ARG A 241 -9.27 -4.46 15.21
CA ARG A 241 -10.31 -5.00 16.08
C ARG A 241 -10.34 -6.53 15.96
N ASN A 242 -10.00 -7.24 17.03
CA ASN A 242 -9.80 -8.69 17.03
C ASN A 242 -11.09 -9.53 16.94
N LYS A 243 -12.28 -8.93 17.13
CA LYS A 243 -13.60 -9.61 17.02
C LYS A 243 -13.68 -10.98 17.75
N GLY A 244 -13.01 -11.12 18.89
CA GLY A 244 -13.00 -12.36 19.68
C GLY A 244 -11.97 -13.42 19.27
N VAL A 245 -11.17 -13.17 18.23
CA VAL A 245 -10.08 -14.06 17.80
C VAL A 245 -8.90 -13.95 18.77
N LYS A 246 -8.49 -15.08 19.37
CA LYS A 246 -7.28 -15.17 20.19
C LYS A 246 -6.03 -15.20 19.31
N ASN A 247 -4.97 -14.55 19.75
CA ASN A 247 -3.66 -14.51 19.07
C ASN A 247 -3.71 -14.00 17.62
N LEU A 248 -4.58 -13.02 17.33
CA LEU A 248 -4.61 -12.38 16.02
C LEU A 248 -3.27 -11.69 15.73
N ASN A 249 -2.53 -12.21 14.77
CA ASN A 249 -1.25 -11.67 14.31
C ASN A 249 -1.32 -11.31 12.82
N PHE A 250 -0.47 -10.38 12.41
CA PHE A 250 -0.33 -9.95 11.01
C PHE A 250 1.11 -10.19 10.58
N ASN A 251 1.32 -10.76 9.39
CA ASN A 251 2.67 -10.88 8.84
C ASN A 251 3.15 -9.52 8.32
N SER A 252 2.23 -8.73 7.76
CA SER A 252 2.46 -7.35 7.32
C SER A 252 1.12 -6.60 7.36
N LEU A 253 1.04 -5.52 8.14
CA LEU A 253 -0.12 -4.64 8.19
C LEU A 253 0.30 -3.22 7.85
N LYS A 254 0.13 -2.86 6.59
CA LYS A 254 0.44 -1.52 6.07
C LYS A 254 -0.81 -0.84 5.56
N VAL A 255 -0.96 0.45 5.84
CA VAL A 255 -2.04 1.28 5.30
C VAL A 255 -1.43 2.48 4.59
N ILE A 256 -1.70 2.59 3.29
CA ILE A 256 -1.26 3.72 2.47
C ILE A 256 -2.40 4.74 2.44
N VAL A 257 -2.10 5.95 2.89
CA VAL A 257 -3.06 7.05 2.99
C VAL A 257 -2.58 8.20 2.11
N SER A 258 -3.46 8.74 1.28
CA SER A 258 -3.23 10.02 0.61
C SER A 258 -4.36 10.98 0.90
N GLY A 259 -4.04 12.27 0.96
CA GLY A 259 -5.04 13.31 1.18
C GLY A 259 -4.45 14.71 1.05
N PRO A 260 -5.30 15.73 0.83
CA PRO A 260 -4.83 17.09 0.59
C PRO A 260 -4.30 17.76 1.87
N LYS A 261 -4.74 17.29 3.04
CA LYS A 261 -4.42 17.90 4.33
C LYS A 261 -4.07 16.87 5.40
N LEU A 262 -3.20 17.26 6.32
CA LEU A 262 -2.86 16.55 7.54
C LEU A 262 -2.48 17.54 8.65
N SER A 263 -3.48 18.15 9.26
CA SER A 263 -3.33 19.10 10.38
C SER A 263 -3.15 18.42 11.74
N ARG A 264 -3.54 17.16 11.89
CA ARG A 264 -3.49 16.42 13.15
C ARG A 264 -2.98 14.99 12.98
N LEU A 265 -2.06 14.55 13.84
CA LEU A 265 -1.58 13.18 13.90
C LEU A 265 -1.72 12.63 15.32
N VAL A 266 -2.26 11.43 15.45
CA VAL A 266 -2.25 10.66 16.70
C VAL A 266 -1.66 9.28 16.42
N THR A 267 -0.66 8.88 17.19
CA THR A 267 -0.06 7.54 17.09
C THR A 267 0.00 6.89 18.47
N LYS A 268 -0.38 5.62 18.57
CA LYS A 268 -0.37 4.90 19.85
C LYS A 268 -0.21 3.39 19.68
N SER A 269 0.07 2.70 20.78
CA SER A 269 0.11 1.23 20.84
C SER A 269 0.99 0.59 19.76
N GLY A 270 2.25 1.05 19.66
CA GLY A 270 3.25 0.49 18.76
C GLY A 270 3.02 0.75 17.26
N SER A 271 2.07 1.62 16.88
CA SER A 271 1.87 1.99 15.49
C SER A 271 3.05 2.78 14.90
N SER A 272 3.24 2.69 13.59
CA SER A 272 4.22 3.47 12.84
C SER A 272 3.52 4.46 11.91
N PHE A 273 4.03 5.67 11.81
CA PHE A 273 3.61 6.67 10.83
C PHE A 273 4.83 7.22 10.08
N LYS A 274 4.74 7.23 8.75
CA LYS A 274 5.75 7.81 7.86
C LYS A 274 5.10 8.75 6.86
N ALA A 275 5.47 10.03 6.88
CA ALA A 275 5.21 10.92 5.76
C ALA A 275 6.23 10.64 4.66
N VAL A 276 5.75 10.11 3.53
CA VAL A 276 6.57 9.74 2.36
C VAL A 276 6.86 10.95 1.48
N THR A 277 5.97 11.95 1.51
CA THR A 277 6.16 13.24 0.85
C THR A 277 6.10 14.36 1.90
N PRO A 278 6.72 15.53 1.65
CA PRO A 278 6.66 16.64 2.59
C PRO A 278 5.21 17.07 2.88
N VAL A 279 4.88 17.18 4.16
CA VAL A 279 3.56 17.65 4.61
C VAL A 279 3.58 19.17 4.72
N ASN A 280 2.75 19.84 3.94
CA ASN A 280 2.62 21.29 3.89
C ASN A 280 1.31 21.71 4.56
N GLU A 281 1.40 22.43 5.67
CA GLU A 281 0.24 22.85 6.45
C GLU A 281 0.41 24.24 7.04
N THR A 282 -0.69 24.83 7.49
CA THR A 282 -0.61 26.07 8.28
C THR A 282 -0.24 25.79 9.72
N ASN A 283 -0.95 24.86 10.36
CA ASN A 283 -0.71 24.41 11.72
C ASN A 283 -0.66 22.88 11.73
N PHE A 284 0.16 22.32 12.61
CA PHE A 284 0.24 20.87 12.80
C PHE A 284 0.31 20.51 14.28
N ALA A 285 -0.49 19.54 14.69
CA ALA A 285 -0.46 19.00 16.04
C ALA A 285 -0.27 17.47 15.99
N ALA A 286 0.69 16.96 16.75
CA ALA A 286 0.91 15.52 16.88
C ALA A 286 0.93 15.08 18.34
N SER A 287 0.17 14.03 18.67
CA SER A 287 0.18 13.36 19.98
C SER A 287 0.59 11.90 19.79
N CYS A 288 1.78 11.54 20.29
CA CYS A 288 2.42 10.26 20.02
C CYS A 288 2.72 9.55 21.34
N THR A 289 2.17 8.34 21.53
CA THR A 289 2.29 7.62 22.80
C THR A 289 2.54 6.12 22.62
N SER A 290 2.84 5.45 23.74
CA SER A 290 2.85 3.98 23.86
C SER A 290 3.69 3.26 22.78
N GLY A 291 4.96 3.64 22.67
CA GLY A 291 5.95 2.96 21.81
C GLY A 291 5.73 3.16 20.31
N SER A 292 4.95 4.15 19.89
CA SER A 292 4.78 4.48 18.48
C SER A 292 6.04 5.07 17.83
N GLN A 293 6.03 5.13 16.51
CA GLN A 293 7.11 5.70 15.71
C GLN A 293 6.57 6.72 14.70
N VAL A 294 7.25 7.86 14.56
CA VAL A 294 6.88 8.91 13.59
C VAL A 294 8.10 9.36 12.81
N SER A 295 7.99 9.43 11.48
CA SER A 295 9.03 9.99 10.64
C SER A 295 8.54 10.76 9.42
N GLY A 296 9.34 11.72 8.95
CA GLY A 296 9.12 12.41 7.67
C GLY A 296 9.47 13.90 7.69
N ASP A 297 9.10 14.57 6.59
CA ASP A 297 9.38 15.99 6.34
C ASP A 297 8.10 16.82 6.49
N PHE A 298 8.18 17.93 7.24
CA PHE A 298 7.05 18.79 7.57
C PHE A 298 7.41 20.25 7.35
N LYS A 299 6.61 20.94 6.55
CA LYS A 299 6.72 22.37 6.23
C LYS A 299 5.47 23.08 6.71
N ILE A 300 5.56 23.62 7.92
CA ILE A 300 4.43 24.20 8.65
C ILE A 300 4.59 25.73 8.64
N SER A 301 3.62 26.47 8.13
CA SER A 301 3.83 27.91 7.92
C SER A 301 3.72 28.76 9.20
N THR A 302 3.13 28.21 10.27
CA THR A 302 2.91 28.93 11.54
C THR A 302 3.31 28.11 12.77
N ASN A 303 2.45 27.24 13.29
CA ASN A 303 2.66 26.60 14.58
C ASN A 303 2.69 25.07 14.48
N THR A 304 3.63 24.47 15.21
CA THR A 304 3.74 23.03 15.40
C THR A 304 3.68 22.71 16.89
N ALA A 305 2.78 21.81 17.28
CA ALA A 305 2.69 21.28 18.64
C ALA A 305 2.96 19.76 18.62
N LEU A 306 3.92 19.31 19.41
CA LEU A 306 4.31 17.90 19.52
C LEU A 306 4.24 17.45 20.97
N GLU A 307 3.36 16.50 21.27
CA GLU A 307 3.25 15.82 22.56
C GLU A 307 3.73 14.38 22.41
N VAL A 308 4.78 14.00 23.11
CA VAL A 308 5.46 12.72 22.93
C VAL A 308 5.70 12.05 24.29
N SER A 309 5.11 10.87 24.52
CA SER A 309 5.26 10.16 25.80
C SER A 309 5.40 8.64 25.65
N SER A 310 5.90 8.00 26.69
CA SER A 310 5.86 6.54 26.86
C SER A 310 6.63 5.76 25.78
N GLY A 311 7.94 6.05 25.66
CA GLY A 311 8.87 5.26 24.85
C GLY A 311 8.74 5.42 23.34
N VAL A 312 8.23 6.56 22.89
CA VAL A 312 8.03 6.86 21.46
C VAL A 312 9.33 7.31 20.80
N ASN A 313 9.48 7.00 19.51
CA ASN A 313 10.58 7.50 18.68
C ASN A 313 10.06 8.44 17.58
N VAL A 314 10.49 9.70 17.60
CA VAL A 314 10.17 10.70 16.57
C VAL A 314 11.42 11.11 15.82
N LYS A 315 11.40 11.05 14.49
CA LYS A 315 12.47 11.57 13.61
C LYS A 315 11.88 12.47 12.53
N MET A 316 11.98 13.78 12.71
CA MET A 316 11.29 14.75 11.87
C MET A 316 12.25 15.79 11.30
N ASN A 317 12.13 16.08 10.01
CA ASN A 317 12.67 17.31 9.43
C ASN A 317 11.54 18.35 9.41
N LEU A 318 11.72 19.45 10.13
CA LEU A 318 10.67 20.41 10.40
C LEU A 318 11.11 21.82 10.00
N GLU A 319 10.29 22.49 9.21
CA GLU A 319 10.31 23.94 9.04
C GLU A 319 9.02 24.50 9.66
N THR A 320 9.13 25.37 10.67
CA THR A 320 7.98 26.03 11.30
C THR A 320 8.33 27.43 11.78
N LYS A 321 7.36 28.28 12.15
CA LYS A 321 7.69 29.54 12.84
C LYS A 321 7.83 29.30 14.34
N SER A 322 6.87 28.59 14.92
CA SER A 322 6.81 28.34 16.35
C SER A 322 6.64 26.85 16.62
N LEU A 323 7.55 26.29 17.43
CA LEU A 323 7.48 24.91 17.90
C LEU A 323 7.17 24.89 19.40
N ALA A 324 6.19 24.10 19.81
CA ALA A 324 6.02 23.62 21.17
C ALA A 324 6.24 22.10 21.18
N LEU A 325 7.22 21.62 21.94
CA LEU A 325 7.56 20.21 22.06
C LEU A 325 7.56 19.79 23.52
N GLU A 326 6.71 18.83 23.87
CA GLU A 326 6.65 18.20 25.18
C GLU A 326 7.05 16.72 25.06
N ALA A 327 8.06 16.31 25.82
CA ALA A 327 8.59 14.96 25.83
C ALA A 327 8.62 14.38 27.25
N SER A 328 8.12 13.16 27.44
CA SER A 328 8.15 12.48 28.73
C SER A 328 8.32 10.95 28.62
N SER A 329 8.55 10.33 29.77
CA SER A 329 8.58 8.87 29.98
C SER A 329 9.43 8.11 28.95
N GLY A 330 10.72 8.44 28.89
CA GLY A 330 11.70 7.71 28.08
C GLY A 330 11.54 7.84 26.56
N SER A 331 10.82 8.86 26.08
CA SER A 331 10.68 9.10 24.64
C SER A 331 11.95 9.69 24.02
N SER A 332 12.20 9.39 22.75
CA SER A 332 13.37 9.85 21.99
C SER A 332 12.92 10.66 20.77
N ILE A 333 13.33 11.91 20.70
CA ILE A 333 12.95 12.84 19.65
C ILE A 333 14.21 13.34 18.95
N LYS A 334 14.28 13.19 17.63
CA LYS A 334 15.31 13.78 16.78
C LYS A 334 14.68 14.76 15.79
N LEU A 335 15.06 16.03 15.88
CA LEU A 335 14.61 17.09 14.99
C LEU A 335 15.78 17.61 14.14
N ALA A 336 15.48 17.89 12.88
CA ALA A 336 16.32 18.67 11.97
C ALA A 336 15.48 19.77 11.30
N GLY A 337 16.12 20.80 10.75
CA GLY A 337 15.44 21.89 10.04
C GLY A 337 15.56 23.24 10.76
N LYS A 338 14.48 24.02 10.83
CA LYS A 338 14.51 25.37 11.44
C LYS A 338 13.18 25.84 12.03
N ALA A 339 13.27 26.73 13.01
CA ALA A 339 12.16 27.58 13.43
C ALA A 339 12.58 28.98 13.90
N ASP A 340 11.64 29.91 13.98
CA ASP A 340 11.90 31.21 14.60
C ASP A 340 11.94 31.06 16.12
N SER A 341 10.97 30.35 16.70
CA SER A 341 10.90 30.10 18.14
C SER A 341 10.66 28.63 18.47
N GLY A 342 11.23 28.16 19.58
CA GLY A 342 11.01 26.82 20.11
C GLY A 342 10.84 26.80 21.62
N VAL A 343 9.81 26.12 22.10
CA VAL A 343 9.58 25.79 23.51
C VAL A 343 9.74 24.28 23.66
N TYR A 344 10.63 23.87 24.56
CA TYR A 344 11.00 22.46 24.77
C TYR A 344 10.78 22.12 26.24
N SER A 345 9.89 21.18 26.53
CA SER A 345 9.69 20.62 27.86
C SER A 345 10.04 19.14 27.85
N ALA A 346 10.99 18.72 28.67
CA ALA A 346 11.47 17.34 28.73
C ALA A 346 11.53 16.83 30.16
N SER A 347 10.89 15.69 30.42
CA SER A 347 10.88 15.07 31.76
C SER A 347 11.02 13.54 31.72
N SER A 348 11.18 12.93 32.88
CA SER A 348 11.16 11.47 33.12
C SER A 348 12.03 10.68 32.14
N GLY A 349 13.30 11.06 32.02
CA GLY A 349 14.29 10.37 31.19
C GLY A 349 14.07 10.46 29.67
N SER A 350 13.25 11.41 29.21
CA SER A 350 13.12 11.68 27.77
C SER A 350 14.37 12.34 27.18
N SER A 351 14.56 12.15 25.87
CA SER A 351 15.70 12.69 25.12
C SER A 351 15.21 13.50 23.92
N ILE A 352 15.62 14.77 23.85
CA ILE A 352 15.39 15.65 22.71
C ILE A 352 16.73 15.97 22.07
N SER A 353 16.93 15.54 20.82
CA SER A 353 18.11 15.80 20.00
C SER A 353 17.75 16.71 18.82
N ALA A 354 17.94 18.01 19.01
CA ALA A 354 17.65 19.09 18.06
C ALA A 354 18.92 19.87 17.67
N ASN A 355 20.07 19.20 17.60
CA ASN A 355 21.34 19.81 17.18
C ASN A 355 21.31 20.33 15.73
N ASP A 356 20.57 19.63 14.88
CA ASP A 356 20.41 19.91 13.46
C ASP A 356 19.15 20.75 13.18
N PHE A 357 18.46 21.21 14.23
CA PHE A 357 17.26 22.04 14.15
C PHE A 357 17.57 23.43 14.71
N VAL A 358 17.71 24.41 13.81
CA VAL A 358 18.15 25.77 14.15
C VAL A 358 16.96 26.61 14.59
N THR A 359 17.01 27.16 15.80
CA THR A 359 16.01 28.11 16.31
C THR A 359 16.59 29.50 16.53
N LYS A 360 15.86 30.58 16.24
CA LYS A 360 16.36 31.92 16.63
C LYS A 360 16.28 32.10 18.14
N SER A 361 15.13 31.79 18.73
CA SER A 361 14.90 31.89 20.17
C SER A 361 14.40 30.57 20.75
N ALA A 362 14.96 30.15 21.89
CA ALA A 362 14.57 28.90 22.55
C ALA A 362 14.27 29.09 24.05
N VAL A 363 13.19 28.45 24.50
CA VAL A 363 12.88 28.25 25.93
C VAL A 363 12.94 26.75 26.20
N VAL A 364 13.76 26.33 27.15
CA VAL A 364 13.98 24.90 27.46
C VAL A 364 13.78 24.65 28.94
N ASP A 365 12.88 23.75 29.28
CA ASP A 365 12.69 23.24 30.63
C ASP A 365 12.95 21.74 30.64
N ALA A 366 13.93 21.31 31.44
CA ALA A 366 14.29 19.91 31.59
C ALA A 366 14.25 19.49 33.07
N SER A 367 13.69 18.30 33.33
CA SER A 367 13.60 17.75 34.68
C SER A 367 13.70 16.22 34.69
N SER A 368 13.79 15.64 35.88
CA SER A 368 13.72 14.20 36.16
C SER A 368 14.56 13.34 35.19
N GLY A 369 15.85 13.66 35.06
CA GLY A 369 16.81 12.91 34.24
C GLY A 369 16.68 13.10 32.73
N ALA A 370 15.92 14.07 32.24
CA ALA A 370 15.81 14.35 30.82
C ALA A 370 17.12 14.88 30.20
N ASN A 371 17.34 14.58 28.91
CA ASN A 371 18.48 15.07 28.14
C ASN A 371 17.98 15.90 26.95
N VAL A 372 18.40 17.16 26.86
CA VAL A 372 17.98 18.06 25.77
C VAL A 372 19.21 18.64 25.10
N LYS A 373 19.29 18.51 23.78
CA LYS A 373 20.33 19.13 22.95
C LYS A 373 19.68 20.01 21.90
N ILE A 374 19.98 21.30 21.90
CA ILE A 374 19.35 22.29 21.01
C ILE A 374 20.37 23.15 20.29
N ASN A 375 19.96 23.76 19.18
CA ASN A 375 20.76 24.74 18.44
C ASN A 375 19.98 26.06 18.33
N THR A 376 20.54 27.14 18.89
CA THR A 376 19.89 28.44 18.92
C THR A 376 20.84 29.60 18.67
N THR A 377 20.39 30.63 17.96
CA THR A 377 21.27 31.67 17.39
C THR A 377 21.08 33.07 17.95
N GLU A 378 19.91 33.41 18.52
CA GLU A 378 19.65 34.76 19.04
C GLU A 378 19.46 34.78 20.56
N SER A 379 18.56 33.95 21.10
CA SER A 379 18.27 33.92 22.54
C SER A 379 17.97 32.54 23.10
N LEU A 380 18.41 32.30 24.33
CA LEU A 380 18.16 31.08 25.09
C LEU A 380 17.71 31.39 26.53
N THR A 381 16.58 30.83 26.94
CA THR A 381 16.20 30.69 28.35
C THR A 381 16.15 29.21 28.69
N ALA A 382 16.93 28.75 29.67
CA ALA A 382 17.03 27.33 30.00
C ALA A 382 16.91 27.08 31.51
N SER A 383 16.04 26.15 31.90
CA SER A 383 15.86 25.67 33.27
C SER A 383 16.11 24.17 33.36
N ALA A 384 16.97 23.74 34.29
CA ALA A 384 17.31 22.33 34.48
C ALA A 384 17.18 21.92 35.96
N SER A 385 16.56 20.78 36.25
CA SER A 385 16.38 20.26 37.61
C SER A 385 16.38 18.73 37.66
N SER A 386 16.51 18.15 38.86
CA SER A 386 16.39 16.71 39.10
C SER A 386 17.22 15.85 38.12
N ALA A 387 18.53 16.08 38.10
CA ALA A 387 19.51 15.37 37.28
C ALA A 387 19.33 15.50 35.75
N SER A 388 18.59 16.49 35.26
CA SER A 388 18.46 16.75 33.82
C SER A 388 19.71 17.45 33.23
N SER A 389 19.98 17.23 31.95
CA SER A 389 21.07 17.89 31.22
C SER A 389 20.56 18.62 29.99
N ILE A 390 20.87 19.91 29.88
CA ILE A 390 20.64 20.73 28.69
C ILE A 390 21.98 21.07 28.05
N GLN A 391 22.12 20.78 26.76
CA GLN A 391 23.27 21.16 25.94
C GLN A 391 22.79 22.06 24.81
N TYR A 392 23.50 23.16 24.55
CA TYR A 392 23.13 24.07 23.49
C TYR A 392 24.34 24.50 22.65
N ARG A 393 24.10 24.75 21.36
CA ARG A 393 25.06 25.31 20.39
C ARG A 393 24.45 26.50 19.66
N GLY A 394 25.25 27.18 18.82
CA GLY A 394 24.79 28.25 17.92
C GLY A 394 25.15 29.67 18.37
N ASN A 395 25.80 29.83 19.52
CA ASN A 395 26.30 31.12 20.05
C ASN A 395 25.22 32.22 20.15
N PRO A 396 24.11 32.00 20.88
CA PRO A 396 23.07 33.01 21.05
C PRO A 396 23.58 34.26 21.77
N SER A 397 23.12 35.43 21.31
CA SER A 397 23.50 36.74 21.87
C SER A 397 22.97 36.99 23.30
N LYS A 398 21.86 36.34 23.68
CA LYS A 398 21.21 36.49 24.99
C LYS A 398 21.00 35.12 25.62
N VAL A 399 21.52 34.91 26.82
CA VAL A 399 21.43 33.61 27.51
C VAL A 399 21.04 33.80 28.97
N SER A 400 19.95 33.17 29.38
CA SER A 400 19.48 33.05 30.76
C SER A 400 19.43 31.58 31.15
N LYS A 401 20.04 31.20 32.28
CA LYS A 401 20.15 29.81 32.74
C LYS A 401 19.79 29.70 34.21
N SER A 402 19.05 28.65 34.55
CA SER A 402 18.74 28.27 35.94
C SER A 402 18.91 26.76 36.10
N ALA A 403 19.99 26.32 36.76
CA ALA A 403 20.25 24.90 36.99
C ALA A 403 20.23 24.59 38.50
N GLN A 404 19.43 23.59 38.91
CA GLN A 404 19.45 23.09 40.29
C GLN A 404 20.58 22.08 40.48
N GLU A 405 21.81 22.57 40.58
CA GLU A 405 23.04 21.75 40.67
C GLU A 405 23.03 20.77 41.85
N VAL A 406 22.38 21.13 42.97
CA VAL A 406 22.20 20.24 44.14
C VAL A 406 21.48 18.94 43.82
N THR A 407 20.71 18.92 42.72
CA THR A 407 19.99 17.75 42.22
C THR A 407 20.73 17.06 41.05
N GLY A 408 21.95 17.50 40.73
CA GLY A 408 22.77 16.98 39.62
C GLY A 408 22.40 17.54 38.24
N ALA A 409 21.63 18.62 38.16
CA ALA A 409 21.24 19.22 36.88
C ALA A 409 22.38 20.04 36.24
N SER A 410 22.45 20.08 34.91
CA SER A 410 23.50 20.81 34.17
C SER A 410 22.98 21.52 32.92
N ILE A 411 23.58 22.70 32.61
CA ILE A 411 23.31 23.46 31.38
C ILE A 411 24.65 23.88 30.75
N THR A 412 25.02 23.26 29.63
CA THR A 412 26.37 23.37 29.04
C THR A 412 26.32 23.85 27.59
N SER A 413 27.24 24.73 27.22
CA SER A 413 27.46 25.10 25.82
C SER A 413 28.33 24.04 25.15
N ILE A 414 27.97 23.60 23.95
CA ILE A 414 28.75 22.70 23.11
C ILE A 414 29.03 23.41 21.79
N ASN A 415 30.31 23.50 21.40
CA ASN A 415 30.74 24.18 20.17
C ASN A 415 30.86 23.20 19.01
#